data_AF-A0A1C1A0P7-F1
#
_entry.id   AF-A0A1C1A0P7-F1
#
_cell.length_a   1.000
_cell.length_b   1.000
_cell.length_c   1.000
_cell.angle_alpha   90.00
_cell.angle_beta   90.00
_cell.angle_gamma   90.00
#
_symmetry.space_group_name_H-M   'P 1'
#
loop_
_entity.id
_entity.type
_entity.pdbx_description
1 polymer ?
#
loop_
_entity_poly.entity_id
_entity_poly.type
_entity_poly.pdbx_seq_one_letter_code
_entity_poly.pdbx_strand_id
1 'polypeptide(L)'
;MSTDSYLMKQLKEAKELHQDGVDGDKKAAKSANEMLLKLRESQPQHALIEAYYGSSLALLARDAVKLLDKEEKALASLEALHHAVTLDPSNKEIRFLRGSVCLQLPESYFHSTQTAIEDFTFLLDRYQQASNYLTPKQVREALRKLSKAYQNIGNSDKANEFLQRLASMQPKKNDD
;
A
#
# COMPACT_ATOMS: atom_id res chain seq x y z
N MET A 1 -9.45 -29.10 10.60
CA MET A 1 -8.58 -28.02 10.09
C MET A 1 -8.31 -27.09 11.25
N SER A 2 -7.05 -26.71 11.51
CA SER A 2 -6.74 -25.77 12.60
C SER A 2 -7.30 -24.37 12.30
N THR A 3 -7.65 -23.62 13.33
CA THR A 3 -8.13 -22.23 13.23
C THR A 3 -7.17 -21.36 12.42
N ASP A 4 -5.86 -21.57 12.57
CA ASP A 4 -4.82 -20.85 11.82
C ASP A 4 -4.87 -21.14 10.31
N SER A 5 -5.09 -22.40 9.93
CA SER A 5 -5.19 -22.79 8.52
C SER A 5 -6.42 -22.19 7.85
N TYR A 6 -7.52 -22.05 8.59
CA TYR A 6 -8.74 -21.41 8.10
C TYR A 6 -8.55 -19.90 7.94
N LEU A 7 -7.97 -19.23 8.95
CA LEU A 7 -7.66 -17.80 8.92
C LEU A 7 -6.77 -17.43 7.74
N MET A 8 -5.69 -18.19 7.51
CA MET A 8 -4.78 -17.97 6.38
C MET A 8 -5.48 -18.08 5.03
N LYS A 9 -6.42 -19.02 4.89
CA LYS A 9 -7.19 -19.17 3.65
C LYS A 9 -8.11 -17.97 3.41
N GLN A 10 -8.83 -17.52 4.44
CA GLN A 10 -9.71 -16.36 4.34
C GLN A 10 -8.94 -15.07 4.05
N LEU A 11 -7.80 -14.86 4.73
CA LEU A 11 -6.96 -13.70 4.45
C LEU A 11 -6.41 -13.74 3.02
N LYS A 12 -6.01 -14.92 2.52
CA LYS A 12 -5.57 -15.07 1.13
C LYS A 12 -6.68 -14.67 0.14
N GLU A 13 -7.89 -15.18 0.35
CA GLU A 13 -9.05 -14.85 -0.48
C GLU A 13 -9.38 -13.35 -0.44
N ALA A 14 -9.37 -12.74 0.74
CA ALA A 14 -9.55 -11.30 0.90
C ALA A 14 -8.50 -10.48 0.14
N LYS A 15 -7.24 -10.93 0.11
CA LYS A 15 -6.15 -10.30 -0.62
C LYS A 15 -6.32 -10.41 -2.15
N GLU A 16 -6.81 -11.55 -2.63
CA GLU A 16 -7.12 -11.76 -4.05
C GLU A 16 -8.25 -10.80 -4.48
N LEU A 17 -9.34 -10.75 -3.73
CA LEU A 17 -10.45 -9.79 -3.97
C LEU A 17 -9.99 -8.33 -3.88
N HIS A 18 -9.10 -8.02 -2.94
CA HIS A 18 -8.52 -6.68 -2.82
C HIS A 18 -7.71 -6.31 -4.06
N GLN A 19 -6.89 -7.23 -4.57
CA GLN A 19 -6.11 -7.02 -5.79
C GLN A 19 -7.02 -6.79 -7.01
N ASP A 20 -8.08 -7.58 -7.17
CA ASP A 20 -9.09 -7.35 -8.22
C ASP A 20 -9.74 -5.95 -8.07
N GLY A 21 -9.97 -5.51 -6.84
CA GLY A 21 -10.44 -4.16 -6.53
C GLY A 21 -9.45 -3.05 -6.87
N VAL A 22 -8.15 -3.27 -6.65
CA VAL A 22 -7.08 -2.39 -7.12
C VAL A 22 -7.09 -2.29 -8.64
N ASP A 23 -7.32 -3.41 -9.33
CA ASP A 23 -7.36 -3.50 -10.79
C ASP A 23 -8.68 -2.97 -11.41
N GLY A 24 -9.65 -2.59 -10.56
CA GLY A 24 -10.82 -1.81 -10.94
C GLY A 24 -12.18 -2.48 -10.69
N ASP A 25 -12.20 -3.72 -10.19
CA ASP A 25 -13.45 -4.40 -9.84
C ASP A 25 -14.04 -3.86 -8.53
N LYS A 26 -15.04 -2.98 -8.67
CA LYS A 26 -15.76 -2.37 -7.54
C LYS A 26 -16.48 -3.40 -6.67
N LYS A 27 -16.98 -4.50 -7.24
CA LYS A 27 -17.66 -5.57 -6.47
C LYS A 27 -16.63 -6.36 -5.67
N ALA A 28 -15.46 -6.62 -6.24
CA ALA A 28 -14.35 -7.26 -5.54
C ALA A 28 -13.84 -6.39 -4.39
N ALA A 29 -13.68 -5.06 -4.60
CA ALA A 29 -13.30 -4.12 -3.55
C ALA A 29 -14.27 -4.14 -2.35
N LYS A 30 -15.58 -4.17 -2.62
CA LYS A 30 -16.61 -4.31 -1.59
C LYS A 30 -16.54 -5.65 -0.87
N SER A 31 -16.40 -6.74 -1.62
CA SER A 31 -16.32 -8.09 -1.06
C SER A 31 -15.07 -8.28 -0.19
N ALA A 32 -13.93 -7.71 -0.62
CA ALA A 32 -12.71 -7.67 0.16
C ALA A 32 -12.94 -6.92 1.49
N ASN A 33 -13.52 -5.72 1.46
CA ASN A 33 -13.77 -4.94 2.66
C ASN A 33 -14.68 -5.67 3.66
N GLU A 34 -15.77 -6.28 3.20
CA GLU A 34 -16.70 -7.05 4.04
C GLU A 34 -16.01 -8.28 4.69
N MET A 35 -15.16 -8.98 3.94
CA MET A 35 -14.39 -10.11 4.45
C MET A 35 -13.34 -9.66 5.46
N LEU A 36 -12.61 -8.59 5.15
CA LEU A 36 -11.56 -8.02 6.00
C LEU A 36 -12.13 -7.46 7.30
N LEU A 37 -13.33 -6.87 7.28
CA LEU A 37 -14.02 -6.40 8.48
C LEU A 37 -14.31 -7.58 9.44
N LYS A 38 -14.86 -8.69 8.93
CA LYS A 38 -15.10 -9.89 9.74
C LYS A 38 -13.81 -10.49 10.29
N LEU A 39 -12.76 -10.51 9.46
CA LEU A 39 -11.43 -10.97 9.89
C LEU A 39 -10.88 -10.08 11.01
N ARG A 40 -11.00 -8.75 10.87
CA ARG A 40 -10.56 -7.77 11.86
C ARG A 40 -11.28 -7.94 13.21
N GLU A 41 -12.60 -8.17 13.19
CA GLU A 41 -13.38 -8.45 14.40
C GLU A 41 -12.89 -9.72 15.11
N SER A 42 -12.52 -10.75 14.35
CA SER A 42 -12.01 -12.01 14.91
C SER A 42 -10.54 -11.96 15.34
N GLN A 43 -9.75 -11.03 14.79
CA GLN A 43 -8.30 -10.92 14.97
C GLN A 43 -7.86 -9.45 15.08
N PRO A 44 -8.30 -8.71 16.13
CA PRO A 44 -8.18 -7.25 16.21
C PRO A 44 -6.73 -6.73 16.29
N GLN A 45 -5.75 -7.59 16.60
CA GLN A 45 -4.33 -7.23 16.69
C GLN A 45 -3.51 -7.72 15.49
N HIS A 46 -4.15 -8.30 14.47
CA HIS A 46 -3.44 -8.84 13.32
C HIS A 46 -3.11 -7.73 12.30
N ALA A 47 -1.90 -7.19 12.38
CA ALA A 47 -1.43 -6.03 11.62
C ALA A 47 -1.75 -6.08 10.11
N LEU A 48 -1.56 -7.25 9.46
CA LEU A 48 -1.82 -7.38 8.02
C LEU A 48 -3.31 -7.32 7.67
N ILE A 49 -4.19 -7.82 8.54
CA ILE A 49 -5.64 -7.73 8.35
C ILE A 49 -6.07 -6.27 8.47
N GLU A 50 -5.55 -5.55 9.47
CA GLU A 50 -5.78 -4.12 9.65
C GLU A 50 -5.33 -3.31 8.42
N ALA A 51 -4.16 -3.62 7.87
CA ALA A 51 -3.62 -2.94 6.70
C ALA A 51 -4.48 -3.14 5.45
N TYR A 52 -4.89 -4.39 5.19
CA TYR A 52 -5.75 -4.69 4.05
C TYR A 52 -7.15 -4.10 4.23
N TYR A 53 -7.70 -4.12 5.45
CA TYR A 53 -8.95 -3.44 5.77
C TYR A 53 -8.85 -1.95 5.45
N GLY A 54 -7.82 -1.27 5.96
CA GLY A 54 -7.56 0.14 5.66
C GLY A 54 -7.40 0.40 4.16
N SER A 55 -6.66 -0.44 3.44
CA SER A 55 -6.51 -0.29 2.00
C SER A 55 -7.83 -0.50 1.23
N SER A 56 -8.66 -1.46 1.64
CA SER A 56 -9.98 -1.66 1.03
C SER A 56 -10.94 -0.49 1.26
N LEU A 57 -10.84 0.22 2.40
CA LEU A 57 -11.58 1.46 2.63
C LEU A 57 -11.20 2.56 1.63
N ALA A 58 -9.92 2.67 1.25
CA ALA A 58 -9.50 3.61 0.21
C ALA A 58 -10.11 3.26 -1.17
N LEU A 59 -10.25 1.98 -1.50
CA LEU A 59 -10.95 1.55 -2.70
C LEU A 59 -12.43 1.92 -2.66
N LEU A 60 -13.09 1.73 -1.51
CA LEU A 60 -14.47 2.18 -1.33
C LEU A 60 -14.62 3.70 -1.39
N ALA A 61 -13.64 4.46 -0.89
CA ALA A 61 -13.59 5.92 -1.02
C ALA A 61 -13.48 6.34 -2.48
N ARG A 62 -12.60 5.69 -3.26
CA ARG A 62 -12.46 5.91 -4.72
C ARG A 62 -13.80 5.69 -5.43
N ASP A 63 -14.49 4.62 -5.09
CA ASP A 63 -15.69 4.15 -5.79
C ASP A 63 -17.00 4.80 -5.32
N ALA A 64 -17.00 5.48 -4.18
CA ALA A 64 -18.17 6.18 -3.67
C ALA A 64 -18.60 7.35 -4.56
N VAL A 65 -19.90 7.68 -4.54
CA VAL A 65 -20.48 8.75 -5.37
C VAL A 65 -20.54 10.07 -4.60
N LYS A 66 -20.94 10.02 -3.32
CA LYS A 66 -21.10 11.21 -2.48
C LYS A 66 -19.76 11.62 -1.90
N LEU A 67 -19.47 12.93 -1.94
CA LEU A 67 -18.20 13.47 -1.45
C LEU A 67 -17.95 13.16 0.03
N LEU A 68 -18.97 13.31 0.88
CA LEU A 68 -18.87 12.98 2.30
C LEU A 68 -18.48 11.51 2.52
N ASP A 69 -19.13 10.58 1.82
CA ASP A 69 -18.81 9.16 1.89
C ASP A 69 -17.39 8.83 1.42
N LYS A 70 -16.81 9.64 0.51
CA LYS A 70 -15.42 9.51 0.07
C LYS A 70 -14.46 9.93 1.18
N GLU A 71 -14.72 11.10 1.77
CA GLU A 71 -13.89 11.69 2.80
C GLU A 71 -13.84 10.80 4.05
N GLU A 72 -15.01 10.39 4.56
CA GLU A 72 -15.11 9.50 5.73
C GLU A 72 -14.30 8.21 5.53
N LYS A 73 -14.43 7.58 4.35
CA LYS A 73 -13.71 6.33 4.05
C LYS A 73 -12.22 6.54 3.84
N ALA A 74 -11.81 7.67 3.26
CA ALA A 74 -10.40 8.02 3.11
C ALA A 74 -9.73 8.28 4.47
N LEU A 75 -10.41 8.98 5.39
CA LEU A 75 -9.92 9.19 6.75
C LEU A 75 -9.83 7.87 7.52
N ALA A 76 -10.88 7.04 7.49
CA ALA A 76 -10.88 5.73 8.12
C ALA A 76 -9.80 4.79 7.54
N SER A 77 -9.53 4.91 6.23
CA SER A 77 -8.43 4.20 5.58
C SER A 77 -7.06 4.59 6.16
N LEU A 78 -6.80 5.90 6.28
CA LEU A 78 -5.56 6.41 6.85
C LEU A 78 -5.38 5.99 8.31
N GLU A 79 -6.44 6.07 9.12
CA GLU A 79 -6.42 5.63 10.52
C GLU A 79 -6.01 4.16 10.64
N ALA A 80 -6.69 3.27 9.92
CA ALA A 80 -6.40 1.84 9.93
C ALA A 80 -4.97 1.54 9.43
N LEU A 81 -4.51 2.21 8.37
CA LEU A 81 -3.17 1.99 7.83
C LEU A 81 -2.07 2.50 8.76
N HIS A 82 -2.28 3.64 9.44
CA HIS A 82 -1.36 4.10 10.47
C HIS A 82 -1.29 3.09 11.62
N HIS A 83 -2.43 2.63 12.11
CA HIS A 83 -2.51 1.62 13.17
C HIS A 83 -1.82 0.31 12.78
N ALA A 84 -2.01 -0.17 11.54
CA ALA A 84 -1.34 -1.37 11.05
C ALA A 84 0.20 -1.25 11.08
N VAL A 85 0.75 -0.08 10.76
CA VAL A 85 2.20 0.18 10.89
C VAL A 85 2.63 0.25 12.35
N THR A 86 1.78 0.73 13.27
CA THR A 86 2.13 0.66 14.71
C THR A 86 2.17 -0.78 15.24
N LEU A 87 1.34 -1.68 14.70
CA LEU A 87 1.30 -3.09 15.11
C LEU A 87 2.48 -3.90 14.56
N ASP A 88 2.87 -3.69 13.30
CA ASP A 88 4.07 -4.31 12.72
C ASP A 88 4.81 -3.32 11.81
N PRO A 89 5.71 -2.49 12.37
CA PRO A 89 6.39 -1.41 11.65
C PRO A 89 7.41 -1.92 10.62
N SER A 90 7.78 -3.20 10.70
CA SER A 90 8.75 -3.84 9.83
C SER A 90 8.12 -4.58 8.65
N ASN A 91 6.79 -4.68 8.62
CA ASN A 91 6.11 -5.42 7.58
C ASN A 91 6.17 -4.69 6.24
N LYS A 92 6.91 -5.24 5.28
CA LYS A 92 7.01 -4.66 3.94
C LYS A 92 5.65 -4.48 3.25
N GLU A 93 4.72 -5.42 3.44
CA GLU A 93 3.43 -5.41 2.77
C GLU A 93 2.55 -4.27 3.30
N ILE A 94 2.53 -4.07 4.62
CA ILE A 94 1.82 -2.95 5.26
C ILE A 94 2.38 -1.61 4.79
N ARG A 95 3.71 -1.46 4.75
CA ARG A 95 4.39 -0.25 4.23
C ARG A 95 4.03 0.04 2.77
N PHE A 96 3.97 -1.00 1.92
CA PHE A 96 3.53 -0.84 0.54
C PHE A 96 2.07 -0.39 0.46
N LEU A 97 1.16 -0.97 1.25
CA LEU A 97 -0.25 -0.60 1.26
C LEU A 97 -0.43 0.86 1.70
N ARG A 98 0.14 1.24 2.85
CA ARG A 98 0.04 2.60 3.40
C ARG A 98 0.62 3.64 2.45
N GLY A 99 1.86 3.45 2.01
CA GLY A 99 2.49 4.37 1.08
C GLY A 99 1.74 4.50 -0.26
N SER A 100 1.15 3.40 -0.75
CA SER A 100 0.37 3.43 -2.00
C SER A 100 -0.93 4.22 -1.86
N VAL A 101 -1.66 4.02 -0.76
CA VAL A 101 -2.90 4.76 -0.48
C VAL A 101 -2.59 6.25 -0.29
N CYS A 102 -1.60 6.57 0.55
CA CYS A 102 -1.20 7.96 0.78
C CYS A 102 -0.75 8.68 -0.50
N LEU A 103 -0.20 7.97 -1.48
CA LEU A 103 0.20 8.53 -2.77
C LEU A 103 -0.99 8.79 -3.73
N GLN A 104 -2.09 8.05 -3.56
CA GLN A 104 -3.30 8.18 -4.37
C GLN A 104 -4.25 9.26 -3.86
N LEU A 105 -4.16 9.62 -2.58
CA LEU A 105 -4.99 10.67 -2.00
C LEU A 105 -4.54 12.07 -2.49
N PRO A 106 -5.48 13.00 -2.71
CA PRO A 106 -5.16 14.38 -3.06
C PRO A 106 -4.26 15.06 -2.01
N GLU A 107 -3.03 15.38 -2.39
CA GLU A 107 -2.05 15.99 -1.48
C GLU A 107 -2.50 17.35 -0.93
N SER A 108 -3.23 18.13 -1.72
CA SER A 108 -3.76 19.44 -1.30
C SER A 108 -4.76 19.39 -0.15
N TYR A 109 -5.26 18.20 0.19
CA TYR A 109 -6.29 18.01 1.21
C TYR A 109 -5.81 17.07 2.33
N PHE A 110 -5.23 15.92 1.99
CA PHE A 110 -4.84 14.91 2.97
C PHE A 110 -3.40 15.06 3.50
N HIS A 111 -2.54 15.81 2.79
CA HIS A 111 -1.13 16.03 3.17
C HIS A 111 -0.35 14.73 3.48
N SER A 112 -0.71 13.64 2.81
CA SER A 112 -0.22 12.29 3.12
C SER A 112 1.00 11.87 2.32
N THR A 113 1.46 12.67 1.35
CA THR A 113 2.61 12.32 0.52
C THR A 113 3.87 12.12 1.34
N GLN A 114 4.05 12.85 2.45
CA GLN A 114 5.18 12.66 3.35
C GLN A 114 5.20 11.24 3.97
N THR A 115 4.04 10.68 4.32
CA THR A 115 3.92 9.28 4.78
C THR A 115 4.30 8.29 3.69
N ALA A 116 3.92 8.55 2.43
CA ALA A 116 4.36 7.73 1.30
C ALA A 116 5.88 7.78 1.10
N ILE A 117 6.50 8.96 1.25
CA ILE A 117 7.95 9.12 1.21
C ILE A 117 8.61 8.30 2.33
N GLU A 118 8.11 8.39 3.56
CA GLU A 118 8.61 7.61 4.69
C GLU A 118 8.59 6.11 4.37
N ASP A 119 7.45 5.59 3.92
CA ASP A 119 7.29 4.15 3.69
C ASP A 119 8.17 3.62 2.57
N PHE A 120 8.21 4.29 1.42
CA PHE A 120 9.05 3.83 0.30
C PHE A 120 10.55 4.03 0.58
N THR A 121 10.94 5.06 1.35
CA THR A 121 12.32 5.22 1.80
C THR A 121 12.70 4.08 2.75
N PHE A 122 11.88 3.80 3.77
CA PHE A 122 12.08 2.69 4.70
C PHE A 122 12.27 1.35 3.97
N LEU A 123 11.41 1.07 2.98
CA LEU A 123 11.48 -0.15 2.18
C LEU A 123 12.82 -0.27 1.43
N LEU A 124 13.30 0.82 0.82
CA LEU A 124 14.55 0.85 0.07
C LEU A 124 15.79 0.77 0.97
N ASP A 125 15.76 1.43 2.13
CA ASP A 125 16.85 1.39 3.12
C ASP A 125 17.01 -0.03 3.69
N ARG A 126 15.89 -0.69 4.01
CA ARG A 126 15.91 -2.10 4.46
C ARG A 126 16.43 -3.05 3.38
N TYR A 127 16.10 -2.80 2.11
CA TYR A 127 16.67 -3.57 0.99
C TYR A 127 18.19 -3.37 0.85
N GLN A 128 18.72 -2.16 1.10
CA GLN A 128 20.16 -1.93 1.10
C GLN A 128 20.88 -2.70 2.22
N GLN A 129 20.24 -2.86 3.37
CA GLN A 129 20.77 -3.65 4.50
C GLN A 129 20.65 -5.16 4.28
N ALA A 130 19.55 -5.61 3.66
CA ALA A 130 19.27 -7.01 3.39
C ALA A 130 18.64 -7.17 2.00
N SER A 131 19.45 -7.61 1.03
CA SER A 131 19.05 -7.71 -0.38
C SER A 131 17.91 -8.70 -0.66
N ASN A 132 17.60 -9.60 0.28
CA ASN A 132 16.45 -10.52 0.21
C ASN A 132 15.15 -9.92 0.77
N TYR A 133 15.19 -8.72 1.36
CA TYR A 133 14.02 -8.08 1.97
C TYR A 133 12.96 -7.73 0.92
N LEU A 134 13.38 -7.21 -0.25
CA LEU A 134 12.53 -6.89 -1.40
C LEU A 134 12.93 -7.69 -2.63
N THR A 135 11.94 -8.04 -3.44
CA THR A 135 12.19 -8.55 -4.79
C THR A 135 12.62 -7.42 -5.74
N PRO A 136 13.29 -7.72 -6.86
CA PRO A 136 13.62 -6.71 -7.87
C PRO A 136 12.39 -5.95 -8.39
N LYS A 137 11.23 -6.60 -8.49
CA LYS A 137 9.96 -5.95 -8.86
C LYS A 137 9.54 -4.92 -7.82
N GLN A 138 9.59 -5.28 -6.54
CA GLN A 138 9.24 -4.40 -5.43
C GLN A 138 10.20 -3.20 -5.31
N VAL A 139 11.51 -3.40 -5.52
CA VAL A 139 12.47 -2.27 -5.53
C VAL A 139 12.13 -1.27 -6.63
N ARG A 140 11.86 -1.76 -7.85
CA ARG A 140 11.47 -0.90 -8.97
C ARG A 140 10.17 -0.15 -8.70
N GLU A 141 9.21 -0.83 -8.08
CA GLU A 141 7.93 -0.22 -7.69
C GLU A 141 8.13 0.87 -6.63
N ALA A 142 8.90 0.59 -5.57
CA ALA A 142 9.19 1.55 -4.51
C ALA A 142 9.92 2.80 -5.07
N LEU A 143 10.92 2.62 -5.96
CA LEU A 143 11.60 3.75 -6.60
C LEU A 143 10.65 4.60 -7.45
N ARG A 144 9.78 3.97 -8.24
CA ARG A 144 8.79 4.69 -9.06
C ARG A 144 7.81 5.47 -8.18
N LYS A 145 7.31 4.85 -7.11
CA LYS A 145 6.35 5.49 -6.19
C LYS A 145 7.00 6.61 -5.38
N LEU A 146 8.25 6.43 -4.95
CA LEU A 146 9.01 7.47 -4.25
C LEU A 146 9.30 8.67 -5.15
N SER A 147 9.68 8.44 -6.42
CA SER A 147 9.82 9.52 -7.40
C SER A 147 8.51 10.31 -7.54
N LYS A 148 7.39 9.61 -7.73
CA LYS A 148 6.06 10.23 -7.83
C LYS A 148 5.68 11.01 -6.57
N ALA A 149 6.04 10.50 -5.39
CA ALA A 149 5.81 11.20 -4.13
C ALA A 149 6.58 12.54 -4.08
N TYR A 150 7.86 12.55 -4.44
CA TYR A 150 8.63 13.79 -4.52
C TYR A 150 8.10 14.76 -5.59
N GLN A 151 7.57 14.26 -6.71
CA GLN A 151 6.88 15.11 -7.70
C GLN A 151 5.63 15.79 -7.11
N ASN A 152 4.82 15.05 -6.34
CA ASN A 152 3.58 15.58 -5.75
C ASN A 152 3.85 16.76 -4.79
N ILE A 153 5.02 16.82 -4.16
CA ILE A 153 5.45 17.92 -3.29
C ILE A 153 6.39 18.93 -3.98
N GLY A 154 6.52 18.87 -5.31
CA GLY A 154 7.31 19.84 -6.09
C GLY A 154 8.83 19.68 -6.00
N ASN A 155 9.34 18.59 -5.43
CA ASN A 155 10.77 18.31 -5.34
C ASN A 155 11.26 17.53 -6.57
N SER A 156 11.42 18.25 -7.69
CA SER A 156 11.83 17.67 -8.97
C SER A 156 13.22 17.03 -8.93
N ASP A 157 14.15 17.58 -8.15
CA ASP A 157 15.52 17.08 -8.06
C ASP A 157 15.55 15.66 -7.49
N LYS A 158 14.92 15.46 -6.31
CA LYS A 158 14.80 14.12 -5.72
C LYS A 158 13.97 13.18 -6.59
N ALA A 159 12.89 13.67 -7.21
CA ALA A 159 12.11 12.85 -8.12
C ALA A 159 12.95 12.29 -9.26
N ASN A 160 13.83 13.11 -9.85
CA ASN A 160 14.73 12.73 -10.93
C ASN A 160 15.83 11.77 -10.45
N GLU A 161 16.38 11.97 -9.25
CA GLU A 161 17.35 11.06 -8.64
C GLU A 161 16.81 9.62 -8.58
N PHE A 162 15.59 9.43 -8.08
CA PHE A 162 14.98 8.09 -8.01
C PHE A 162 14.62 7.51 -9.38
N LEU A 163 14.30 8.33 -10.38
CA LEU A 163 14.11 7.88 -11.77
C LEU A 163 15.42 7.41 -12.40
N GLN A 164 16.52 8.13 -12.18
CA GLN A 164 17.84 7.73 -12.64
C GLN A 164 18.28 6.41 -12.00
N ARG A 165 18.07 6.26 -10.69
CA ARG A 165 18.30 4.99 -9.99
C ARG A 165 17.43 3.85 -10.53
N LEU A 166 16.18 4.12 -10.89
CA LEU A 166 15.30 3.13 -11.52
C LEU A 166 15.79 2.72 -12.91
N ALA A 167 16.27 3.67 -13.72
CA ALA A 167 16.79 3.42 -15.06
C ALA A 167 18.06 2.57 -15.04
N SER A 168 18.95 2.79 -14.06
CA SER A 168 20.18 1.99 -13.92
C SER A 168 19.94 0.54 -13.48
N MET A 169 18.73 0.20 -13.04
CA MET A 169 18.32 -1.18 -12.70
C MET A 169 17.82 -2.00 -13.89
N GLN A 170 17.66 -1.41 -15.08
CA GLN A 170 17.33 -2.20 -16.27
C GLN A 170 18.53 -3.08 -16.66
N PRO A 171 18.32 -4.34 -17.07
CA PRO A 171 19.42 -5.12 -17.62
C PRO A 171 20.00 -4.35 -18.80
N LYS A 172 21.33 -4.27 -18.89
CA LYS A 172 21.97 -3.91 -20.16
C LYS A 172 21.35 -4.81 -21.22
N LYS A 173 20.73 -4.24 -22.25
CA LYS A 173 20.56 -4.98 -23.50
C LYS A 173 21.96 -5.46 -23.86
N ASN A 174 22.18 -6.76 -23.84
CA ASN A 174 23.29 -7.33 -24.58
C ASN A 174 22.90 -7.14 -26.04
N ASP A 175 23.47 -6.13 -26.67
CA ASP A 175 23.54 -6.07 -28.13
C ASP A 175 24.62 -7.09 -28.53
N ASP A 176 24.18 -8.32 -28.79
CA ASP A 176 24.92 -9.33 -29.58
C ASP A 176 24.18 -9.53 -30.91
#